data_AF-A0A3A5ASL8-F1
#
_entry.id   AF-A0A3A5ASL8-F1
#
_cell.length_a   1.000
_cell.length_b   1.000
_cell.length_c   1.000
_cell.angle_alpha   90.00
_cell.angle_beta   90.00
_cell.angle_gamma   90.00
#
_symmetry.space_group_name_H-M   'P 1'
#
loop_
_entity.id
_entity.type
_entity.pdbx_description
1 polymer ?
#
loop_
_entity_poly.entity_id
_entity_poly.type
_entity_poly.pdbx_seq_one_letter_code
_entity_poly.pdbx_strand_id
1 'polypeptide(L)'
;METFDQEAASLEADPRHAKILLEFDAEEGGIEKIYRILGEAGVQTLQCITTRSGKPFRILIHLTSMDMRNAARRLSEAGFSRVKGINAAALQARGNRHNPGGA
;
A
#
# COMPACT_ATOMS: atom_id res chain seq x y z
N MET A 1 -8.73 9.94 -15.03
CA MET A 1 -8.23 10.12 -13.66
C MET A 1 -8.35 8.78 -12.96
N GLU A 2 -7.24 8.12 -12.65
CA GLU A 2 -7.26 6.78 -12.07
C GLU A 2 -7.74 6.84 -10.61
N THR A 3 -8.68 5.97 -10.25
CA THR A 3 -9.14 5.84 -8.86
C THR A 3 -8.10 5.09 -8.03
N PHE A 4 -8.12 5.27 -6.71
CA PHE A 4 -7.24 4.55 -5.78
C PHE A 4 -7.22 3.02 -6.00
N ASP A 5 -8.37 2.39 -6.23
CA ASP A 5 -8.42 0.93 -6.41
C ASP A 5 -7.84 0.49 -7.77
N GLN A 6 -8.03 1.29 -8.82
CA GLN A 6 -7.41 1.06 -10.13
C GLN A 6 -5.88 1.19 -10.04
N GLU A 7 -5.38 2.22 -9.36
CA GLU A 7 -3.94 2.40 -9.13
C GLU A 7 -3.36 1.24 -8.32
N ALA A 8 -4.03 0.84 -7.23
CA ALA A 8 -3.64 -0.32 -6.44
C ALA A 8 -3.65 -1.64 -7.24
N ALA A 9 -4.58 -1.80 -8.19
CA ALA A 9 -4.68 -2.98 -9.03
C ALA A 9 -3.60 -3.01 -10.13
N SER A 10 -3.20 -1.84 -10.65
CA SER A 10 -2.12 -1.71 -11.63
C SER A 10 -0.73 -1.87 -11.02
N LEU A 11 -0.60 -1.69 -9.70
CA LEU A 11 0.68 -1.86 -9.00
C LEU A 11 1.07 -3.34 -8.92
N GLU A 12 2.16 -3.69 -9.62
CA GLU A 12 2.73 -5.02 -9.57
C GLU A 12 3.30 -5.33 -8.18
N ALA A 13 2.95 -6.51 -7.69
CA ALA A 13 3.50 -7.04 -6.46
C ALA A 13 4.98 -7.40 -6.66
N ASP A 14 5.82 -6.95 -5.73
CA ASP A 14 7.23 -7.34 -5.72
C ASP A 14 7.40 -8.67 -4.95
N PRO A 15 8.19 -9.64 -5.45
CA PRO A 15 8.37 -10.94 -4.82
C PRO A 15 9.22 -10.89 -3.54
N ARG A 16 9.96 -9.80 -3.30
CA ARG A 16 10.90 -9.64 -2.18
C ARG A 16 10.47 -8.56 -1.20
N HIS A 17 9.65 -7.61 -1.65
CA HIS A 17 9.26 -6.44 -0.87
C HIS A 17 7.75 -6.25 -0.87
N ALA A 18 7.18 -5.86 0.27
CA ALA A 18 5.81 -5.38 0.30
C ALA A 18 5.75 -3.89 -0.09
N LYS A 19 4.63 -3.49 -0.68
CA LYS A 19 4.32 -2.09 -0.95
C LYS A 19 3.03 -1.71 -0.22
N ILE A 20 2.92 -0.45 0.19
CA ILE A 20 1.70 0.12 0.73
C ILE A 20 1.33 1.35 -0.09
N LEU A 21 0.14 1.34 -0.68
CA LEU A 21 -0.47 2.52 -1.28
C LEU A 21 -1.35 3.22 -0.23
N LEU A 22 -1.16 4.52 -0.09
CA LEU A 22 -1.86 5.37 0.87
C LEU A 22 -2.53 6.54 0.16
N GLU A 23 -3.75 6.85 0.56
CA GLU A 23 -4.49 8.06 0.19
C GLU A 23 -4.86 8.84 1.45
N PHE A 24 -4.55 10.14 1.48
CA PHE A 24 -4.86 11.03 2.59
C PHE A 24 -5.03 12.47 2.13
N ASP A 25 -5.67 13.30 2.94
CA ASP A 25 -5.66 14.74 2.74
C ASP A 25 -4.39 15.34 3.33
N ALA A 26 -3.72 16.23 2.59
CA ALA A 26 -2.46 16.83 3.02
C ALA A 26 -2.57 17.65 4.32
N GLU A 27 -3.77 18.08 4.71
CA GLU A 27 -3.99 18.77 5.98
C GLU A 27 -3.96 17.82 7.19
N GLU A 28 -4.21 16.51 6.99
CA GLU A 28 -4.33 15.52 8.09
C GLU A 28 -3.14 14.54 8.20
N GLY A 29 -2.23 14.54 7.22
CA GLY A 29 -1.08 13.64 7.20
C GLY A 29 0.06 14.12 6.33
N GLY A 30 1.25 14.22 6.92
CA GLY A 30 2.51 14.44 6.20
C GLY A 30 3.31 13.15 6.01
N ILE A 31 4.20 13.14 5.02
CA ILE A 31 5.15 12.03 4.79
C ILE A 31 5.96 11.70 6.05
N GLU A 32 6.32 12.71 6.85
CA GLU A 32 7.03 12.52 8.13
C GLU A 32 6.23 11.71 9.16
N LYS A 33 4.91 11.97 9.27
CA LYS A 33 4.01 11.20 10.15
C LYS A 33 4.00 9.73 9.75
N ILE A 34 4.02 9.47 8.45
CA ILE A 34 4.01 8.12 7.89
C ILE A 34 5.30 7.38 8.23
N TYR A 35 6.47 8.01 8.02
CA TYR A 35 7.75 7.42 8.43
C TYR A 35 7.81 7.15 9.93
N ARG A 36 7.30 8.06 10.76
CA ARG A 36 7.25 7.85 12.21
C ARG A 36 6.42 6.61 12.57
N ILE A 37 5.20 6.50 12.04
CA ILE A 37 4.31 5.37 12.30
C ILE A 37 4.93 4.05 11.85
N LEU A 38 5.56 4.04 10.68
CA LEU A 38 6.23 2.84 10.15
C LEU A 38 7.44 2.46 11.01
N GLY A 39 8.23 3.43 11.45
CA GLY A 39 9.33 3.23 12.39
C GLY A 39 8.87 2.67 13.74
N GLU A 40 7.80 3.22 14.31
CA GLU A 40 7.17 2.72 15.56
C GLU A 40 6.60 1.30 15.40
N ALA A 41 6.21 0.92 14.19
CA ALA A 41 5.78 -0.43 13.86
C ALA A 41 6.95 -1.42 13.67
N GLY A 42 8.20 -0.96 13.75
CA GLY A 42 9.40 -1.75 13.49
C GLY A 42 9.63 -2.05 12.00
N VAL A 43 8.99 -1.29 11.11
CA VAL A 43 9.06 -1.52 9.66
C VAL A 43 9.94 -0.45 9.02
N GLN A 44 11.04 -0.88 8.41
CA GLN A 44 11.88 0.02 7.64
C GLN A 44 11.34 0.22 6.23
N THR A 45 11.35 1.47 5.79
CA THR A 45 10.95 1.90 4.45
C THR A 45 12.17 1.95 3.53
N LEU A 46 12.09 1.35 2.35
CA LEU A 46 13.09 1.47 1.30
C LEU A 46 12.92 2.76 0.51
N GLN A 47 11.68 3.09 0.17
CA GLN A 47 11.37 4.22 -0.69
C GLN A 47 9.94 4.70 -0.45
N CYS A 48 9.73 6.01 -0.59
CA CYS A 48 8.42 6.62 -0.65
C CYS A 48 8.31 7.42 -1.95
N ILE A 49 7.30 7.15 -2.75
CA ILE A 49 7.07 7.77 -4.05
C ILE A 49 5.71 8.44 -4.00
N THR A 50 5.65 9.75 -4.28
CA THR A 50 4.37 10.44 -4.44
C THR A 50 3.79 10.09 -5.81
N THR A 51 2.69 9.34 -5.83
CA THR A 51 1.99 8.97 -7.08
C THR A 51 1.01 10.06 -7.52
N ARG A 52 0.51 10.88 -6.56
CA ARG A 52 -0.36 12.02 -6.86
C ARG A 52 -0.18 13.15 -5.85
N SER A 53 0.20 14.33 -6.36
CA SER A 53 0.52 15.53 -5.55
C SER A 53 -0.65 16.53 -5.42
N GLY A 54 -1.89 16.07 -5.33
CA GLY A 54 -3.06 16.94 -5.16
C GLY A 54 -4.17 16.24 -4.40
N LYS A 55 -5.13 16.97 -3.84
CA LYS A 55 -6.13 16.38 -2.94
C LYS A 55 -7.07 15.38 -3.65
N PRO A 56 -7.28 14.17 -3.10
CA PRO A 56 -6.50 13.55 -2.02
C PRO A 56 -5.10 13.11 -2.48
N PHE A 57 -4.09 13.37 -1.64
CA PHE A 57 -2.70 12.99 -1.88
C PHE A 57 -2.56 11.49 -1.90
N ARG A 58 -1.65 11.00 -2.76
CA ARG A 58 -1.33 9.58 -2.81
C ARG A 58 0.16 9.34 -2.83
N ILE A 59 0.57 8.35 -2.05
CA ILE A 59 1.95 7.88 -2.01
C ILE A 59 2.00 6.36 -2.02
N LEU A 60 3.05 5.85 -2.62
CA LEU A 60 3.43 4.45 -2.62
C LEU A 60 4.70 4.29 -1.77
N ILE A 61 4.67 3.35 -0.84
CA ILE A 61 5.76 3.08 0.08
C ILE A 61 6.27 1.67 -0.16
N HIS A 62 7.55 1.54 -0.43
CA HIS A 62 8.24 0.27 -0.53
C HIS A 62 8.81 -0.08 0.84
N LEU A 63 8.50 -1.28 1.33
CA LEU A 63 8.95 -1.76 2.63
C LEU A 63 10.13 -2.72 2.45
N THR A 64 11.04 -2.71 3.41
CA THR A 64 12.15 -3.68 3.50
C THR A 64 11.66 -5.11 3.71
N SER A 65 10.55 -5.26 4.43
CA SER A 65 9.93 -6.54 4.79
C SER A 65 8.71 -6.86 3.93
N MET A 66 8.38 -8.14 3.83
CA MET A 66 7.10 -8.61 3.29
C MET A 66 5.96 -8.52 4.30
N ASP A 67 6.26 -8.37 5.59
CA ASP A 67 5.24 -8.18 6.62
C ASP A 67 4.78 -6.72 6.66
N MET A 68 3.58 -6.51 6.13
CA MET A 68 2.94 -5.19 6.03
C MET A 68 1.71 -5.08 6.94
N ARG A 69 1.30 -6.16 7.63
CA ARG A 69 0.04 -6.17 8.39
C ARG A 69 0.06 -5.15 9.52
N ASN A 70 1.13 -5.16 10.31
CA ASN A 70 1.24 -4.24 11.43
C ASN A 70 1.36 -2.79 10.96
N ALA A 71 2.17 -2.53 9.93
CA ALA A 71 2.30 -1.23 9.30
C ALA A 71 0.96 -0.71 8.75
N ALA A 72 0.27 -1.50 7.92
CA ALA A 72 -1.02 -1.12 7.34
C ALA A 72 -2.07 -0.84 8.41
N ARG A 73 -2.12 -1.66 9.48
CA ARG A 73 -3.04 -1.44 10.61
C ARG A 73 -2.75 -0.12 11.31
N ARG A 74 -1.48 0.14 11.68
CA ARG A 74 -1.08 1.37 12.37
C ARG A 74 -1.37 2.62 11.54
N LEU A 75 -1.20 2.54 10.22
CA LEU A 75 -1.59 3.60 9.31
C LEU A 75 -3.11 3.79 9.30
N SER A 76 -3.91 2.74 9.19
CA SER A 76 -5.37 2.89 9.28
C SER A 76 -5.81 3.52 10.62
N GLU A 77 -5.19 3.14 11.74
CA GLU A 77 -5.47 3.72 13.06
C GLU A 77 -5.06 5.19 13.18
N ALA A 78 -4.09 5.64 12.39
CA ALA A 78 -3.59 7.02 12.42
C ALA A 78 -4.43 8.01 11.60
N GLY A 79 -5.56 7.56 11.04
CA GLY A 79 -6.52 8.40 10.33
C GLY A 79 -6.29 8.52 8.82
N PHE A 80 -5.42 7.71 8.22
CA PHE A 80 -5.24 7.72 6.76
C PHE A 80 -6.51 7.20 6.06
N SER A 81 -7.04 7.98 5.11
CA SER A 81 -8.36 7.74 4.51
C SER A 81 -8.46 6.40 3.78
N ARG A 82 -7.41 6.02 3.04
CA ARG A 82 -7.30 4.68 2.47
C ARG A 82 -5.89 4.14 2.59
N VAL A 83 -5.81 2.86 2.93
CA VAL A 83 -4.56 2.11 3.06
C VAL A 83 -4.72 0.78 2.31
N LYS A 84 -3.80 0.46 1.40
CA LYS A 84 -3.81 -0.81 0.68
C LYS A 84 -2.41 -1.42 0.67
N GLY A 85 -2.31 -2.63 1.22
CA GLY A 85 -1.11 -3.44 1.11
C GLY A 85 -1.07 -4.21 -0.21
N ILE A 86 0.10 -4.24 -0.84
CA ILE A 86 0.39 -4.91 -2.11
C ILE A 86 1.60 -5.82 -1.87
N ASN A 87 1.39 -7.13 -1.93
CA ASN A 87 2.46 -8.11 -1.79
C ASN A 87 2.23 -9.32 -2.71
N ALA A 88 3.31 -10.05 -3.01
CA ALA A 88 3.23 -11.22 -3.88
C ALA A 88 2.36 -12.35 -3.30
N ALA A 89 2.21 -12.42 -1.98
CA ALA A 89 1.36 -13.40 -1.32
C ALA A 89 -0.14 -13.19 -1.61
N ALA A 90 -0.60 -11.94 -1.77
CA ALA A 90 -1.98 -11.64 -2.12
C ALA A 90 -2.32 -11.97 -3.59
N LEU A 91 -1.32 -12.00 -4.48
CA LEU A 91 -1.51 -12.34 -5.89
C LEU A 91 -1.82 -13.84 -6.08
N GLN A 92 -1.22 -14.71 -5.26
CA GLN A 92 -1.52 -16.16 -5.29
C GLN A 92 -2.98 -16.48 -4.91
N ALA A 93 -3.65 -15.63 -4.13
CA ALA A 93 -5.07 -15.78 -3.81
C ALA A 93 -6.01 -15.29 -4.95
N ARG A 94 -5.50 -14.49 -5.90
CA ARG A 94 -6.28 -14.01 -7.07
C ARG A 94 -6.00 -14.82 -8.34
N GLY A 95 -4.88 -15.54 -8.40
CA GLY A 95 -4.51 -16.43 -9.50
C GLY A 95 -5.31 -17.74 -9.58
N ASN A 96 -6.08 -18.10 -8.55
CA ASN A 96 -6.88 -19.34 -8.54
C ASN A 96 -8.29 -19.19 -9.15
N ARG A 97 -8.57 -18.12 -9.91
CA ARG A 97 -9.73 -18.05 -10.83
C ARG A 97 -9.28 -18.14 -12.29
N HIS A 98 -8.64 -19.25 -12.64
CA HIS A 98 -8.62 -19.73 -14.02
C HIS A 98 -8.52 -21.26 -13.98
N ASN A 99 -9.67 -21.96 -13.98
CA ASN A 99 -10.28 -22.67 -15.15
C ASN A 99 -9.88 -24.17 -15.08
N PRO A 100 -10.75 -25.19 -15.35
CA PRO A 100 -11.34 -25.43 -16.67
C PRO A 100 -12.74 -26.10 -16.74
N GLY A 101 -13.51 -25.78 -17.77
CA GLY A 101 -14.30 -26.76 -18.53
C GLY A 101 -15.74 -27.09 -18.10
N GLY A 102 -16.57 -27.30 -19.13
CA GLY A 102 -17.60 -28.35 -19.12
C GLY A 102 -19.06 -27.91 -19.04
N ALA A 103 -19.63 -27.51 -20.18
CA ALA A 103 -20.83 -28.14 -20.75
C ALA A 103 -21.03 -27.62 -22.18
#